data_AF-A0AB38MTT9-F1
#
_entry.id   AF-A0AB38MTT9-F1
#
_cell.length_a   1.000
_cell.length_b   1.000
_cell.length_c   1.000
_cell.angle_alpha   90.00
_cell.angle_beta   90.00
_cell.angle_gamma   90.00
#
_symmetry.space_group_name_H-M   'P 1'
#
loop_
_entity.id
_entity.type
_entity.pdbx_description
1 polymer ?
#
loop_
_entity_poly.entity_id
_entity_poly.type
_entity_poly.pdbx_seq_one_letter_code
_entity_poly.pdbx_strand_id
1 'polypeptide(L)'
;GALTIFVAVCAVFVLPDFPETEYFLSPLERKLAVRRMAEDAGKVDTVMDKHEVLRGMKMALLDYRVWWLALTLFGIVTALSFNIYFPTLTEEMGFEGITALLMCAPPWIFATIVAFPWAVSSDRFQERTFHILVSNLVAIVGYIIAIATQNKAARYFSLFLMTLGYCGLICVYAFTSSSFIRPTSRRSVAIAFVNAFSNIGNIAGSYIWDADKFGPSGYRQSYAICIACTGFSCFLILGFRYILVNLNKKIEKLEEEYPGMDPWDIPEKCGRKLDNALLVKRGFRYML
;
A
#
# COMPACT_ATOMS: atom_id res chain seq x y z
N GLY A 1 13.87 -19.76 -7.73
CA GLY A 1 12.85 -20.71 -7.28
C GLY A 1 13.31 -21.63 -6.17
N ALA A 2 14.46 -22.29 -6.27
CA ALA A 2 14.91 -23.24 -5.24
C ALA A 2 15.11 -22.58 -3.85
N LEU A 3 15.71 -21.39 -3.81
CA LEU A 3 15.91 -20.62 -2.58
C LEU A 3 14.58 -20.28 -1.89
N THR A 4 13.55 -19.89 -2.65
CA THR A 4 12.24 -19.53 -2.08
C THR A 4 11.50 -20.75 -1.53
N ILE A 5 11.66 -21.93 -2.16
CA ILE A 5 11.12 -23.20 -1.66
C ILE A 5 11.82 -23.58 -0.35
N PHE A 6 13.15 -23.48 -0.30
CA PHE A 6 13.92 -23.75 0.91
C PHE A 6 13.49 -22.85 2.08
N VAL A 7 13.37 -21.53 1.83
CA VAL A 7 12.88 -20.58 2.84
C VAL A 7 11.44 -20.91 3.27
N ALA A 8 10.56 -21.30 2.34
CA ALA A 8 9.19 -21.70 2.69
C ALA A 8 9.15 -22.95 3.58
N VAL A 9 9.98 -23.96 3.31
CA VAL A 9 10.10 -25.15 4.15
C VAL A 9 10.61 -24.76 5.54
N CYS A 10 11.63 -23.91 5.65
CA CYS A 10 12.10 -23.40 6.93
C CYS A 10 11.02 -22.60 7.68
N ALA A 11 10.20 -21.82 6.97
CA ALA A 11 9.14 -21.02 7.58
C ALA A 11 8.06 -21.89 8.25
N VAL A 12 7.73 -23.06 7.69
CA VAL A 12 6.78 -24.01 8.31
C VAL A 12 7.23 -24.47 9.70
N PHE A 13 8.54 -24.53 9.95
CA PHE A 13 9.08 -24.93 11.25
C PHE A 13 9.33 -23.77 12.21
N VAL A 14 9.36 -22.53 11.72
CA VAL A 14 9.76 -21.33 12.50
C VAL A 14 8.57 -20.43 12.83
N LEU A 15 7.50 -20.45 12.04
CA LEU A 15 6.41 -19.48 12.13
C LEU A 15 5.22 -20.07 12.92
N PRO A 16 4.98 -19.64 14.18
CA PRO A 16 3.87 -20.15 14.98
C PRO A 16 2.52 -19.62 14.46
N ASP A 17 1.54 -20.51 14.30
CA ASP A 17 0.23 -20.16 13.75
C ASP A 17 -0.59 -19.25 14.66
N PHE A 18 -0.56 -19.49 15.98
CA PHE A 18 -1.18 -18.63 16.98
C PHE A 18 -0.38 -18.70 18.29
N PRO A 19 -0.24 -17.58 19.04
CA PRO A 19 0.47 -17.55 20.32
C PRO A 19 -0.23 -18.35 21.42
N GLU A 20 -1.45 -18.83 21.16
CA GLU A 20 -2.15 -19.76 22.03
C GLU A 20 -1.70 -21.22 21.86
N THR A 21 -1.07 -21.57 20.73
CA THR A 21 -0.86 -22.98 20.34
C THR A 21 0.55 -23.48 20.60
N GLU A 22 1.53 -22.61 20.94
CA GLU A 22 2.94 -23.02 21.01
C GLU A 22 3.67 -22.90 22.36
N TYR A 23 4.72 -23.73 22.46
CA TYR A 23 5.55 -24.11 23.60
C TYR A 23 6.81 -23.23 23.78
N PHE A 24 7.10 -22.33 22.83
CA PHE A 24 8.36 -21.57 22.73
C PHE A 24 8.36 -20.23 23.50
N LEU A 25 7.17 -19.70 23.83
CA LEU A 25 7.02 -18.45 24.58
C LEU A 25 6.90 -18.74 26.07
N SER A 26 7.65 -17.99 26.90
CA SER A 26 7.42 -18.04 28.35
C SER A 26 5.99 -17.59 28.68
N PRO A 27 5.39 -18.05 29.79
CA PRO A 27 4.03 -17.68 30.16
C PRO A 27 3.80 -16.15 30.25
N LEU A 28 4.86 -15.40 30.56
CA LEU A 28 4.85 -13.94 30.62
C LEU A 28 4.84 -13.31 29.23
N GLU A 29 5.69 -13.75 28.31
CA GLU A 29 5.72 -13.25 26.93
C GLU A 29 4.44 -13.60 26.18
N ARG A 30 3.87 -14.78 26.43
CA ARG A 30 2.58 -15.18 25.87
C ARG A 30 1.46 -14.25 26.34
N LYS A 31 1.39 -13.94 27.65
CA LYS A 31 0.43 -12.96 28.17
C LYS A 31 0.65 -11.56 27.59
N LEU A 32 1.91 -11.17 27.35
CA LEU A 32 2.24 -9.86 26.81
C LEU A 32 1.92 -9.78 25.30
N ALA A 33 2.13 -10.86 24.54
CA ALA A 33 1.73 -10.98 23.14
C ALA A 33 0.21 -11.00 22.99
N VAL A 34 -0.50 -11.79 23.80
CA VAL A 34 -1.97 -11.81 23.88
C VAL A 34 -2.49 -10.43 24.26
N ARG A 35 -1.87 -9.75 25.21
CA ARG A 35 -2.24 -8.39 25.61
C ARG A 35 -1.96 -7.37 24.50
N ARG A 36 -0.84 -7.46 23.78
CA ARG A 36 -0.55 -6.58 22.64
C ARG A 36 -1.54 -6.80 21.49
N MET A 37 -1.84 -8.05 21.13
CA MET A 37 -2.88 -8.31 20.13
C MET A 37 -4.26 -7.92 20.63
N ALA A 38 -4.57 -8.08 21.92
CA ALA A 38 -5.85 -7.62 22.48
C ALA A 38 -5.90 -6.09 22.63
N GLU A 39 -4.78 -5.40 22.80
CA GLU A 39 -4.68 -3.94 22.79
C GLU A 39 -4.81 -3.40 21.36
N ASP A 40 -4.21 -4.06 20.36
CA ASP A 40 -4.36 -3.75 18.93
C ASP A 40 -5.77 -4.12 18.39
N ALA A 41 -6.28 -5.30 18.73
CA ALA A 41 -7.53 -5.87 18.20
C ALA A 41 -8.78 -5.58 19.08
N GLY A 42 -8.61 -5.30 20.37
CA GLY A 42 -9.70 -4.98 21.31
C GLY A 42 -10.53 -6.16 21.83
N LYS A 43 -10.59 -7.29 21.12
CA LYS A 43 -11.19 -8.57 21.55
C LYS A 43 -10.47 -9.73 20.88
N VAL A 44 -10.39 -10.86 21.60
CA VAL A 44 -9.75 -12.11 21.15
C VAL A 44 -10.43 -12.62 19.88
N ASP A 45 -9.63 -12.83 18.83
CA ASP A 45 -10.06 -13.43 17.58
C ASP A 45 -10.66 -14.82 17.86
N THR A 46 -11.98 -14.94 17.76
CA THR A 46 -12.66 -16.24 17.75
C THR A 46 -12.79 -16.70 16.30
N VAL A 47 -12.66 -18.01 16.09
CA VAL A 47 -12.68 -18.68 14.78
C VAL A 47 -13.86 -18.15 13.96
N MET A 48 -13.55 -17.38 12.92
CA MET A 48 -14.54 -16.65 12.13
C MET A 48 -15.48 -17.62 11.41
N ASP A 49 -16.78 -17.45 11.65
CA ASP A 49 -17.80 -18.20 10.91
C ASP A 49 -17.86 -17.72 9.44
N LYS A 50 -18.15 -18.61 8.48
CA LYS A 50 -18.23 -18.26 7.04
C LYS A 50 -19.23 -17.14 6.78
N HIS A 51 -20.30 -17.08 7.59
CA HIS A 51 -21.33 -16.05 7.51
C HIS A 51 -20.82 -14.67 7.97
N GLU A 52 -19.83 -14.63 8.88
CA GLU A 52 -19.16 -13.40 9.30
C GLU A 52 -18.19 -12.87 8.26
N VAL A 53 -17.52 -13.77 7.51
CA VAL A 53 -16.64 -13.40 6.38
C VAL A 53 -17.43 -12.69 5.29
N LEU A 54 -18.56 -13.26 4.85
CA LEU A 54 -19.41 -12.68 3.80
C LEU A 54 -19.98 -11.32 4.23
N ARG A 55 -20.38 -11.20 5.50
CA ARG A 55 -20.86 -9.94 6.06
C ARG A 55 -19.73 -8.90 6.15
N GLY A 56 -18.54 -9.31 6.58
CA GLY A 56 -17.32 -8.50 6.61
C GLY A 56 -16.92 -8.00 5.23
N MET A 57 -17.03 -8.86 4.22
CA MET A 57 -16.78 -8.51 2.81
C MET A 57 -17.74 -7.45 2.30
N LYS A 58 -19.06 -7.62 2.52
CA LYS A 58 -20.04 -6.61 2.13
C LYS A 58 -19.80 -5.27 2.83
N MET A 59 -19.43 -5.30 4.12
CA MET A 59 -19.09 -4.08 4.88
C MET A 59 -17.77 -3.42 4.44
N ALA A 60 -16.80 -4.20 3.94
CA ALA A 60 -15.55 -3.67 3.39
C ALA A 60 -15.80 -3.01 2.03
N LEU A 61 -16.51 -3.69 1.12
CA LEU A 61 -16.77 -3.21 -0.23
C LEU A 61 -17.69 -1.97 -0.28
N LEU A 62 -18.57 -1.80 0.71
CA LEU A 62 -19.39 -0.60 0.84
C LEU A 62 -18.65 0.58 1.49
N ASP A 63 -17.45 0.38 2.03
CA ASP A 63 -16.66 1.47 2.60
C ASP A 63 -15.99 2.27 1.50
N TYR A 64 -16.38 3.54 1.36
CA TYR A 64 -15.77 4.43 0.38
C TYR A 64 -14.24 4.51 0.55
N ARG A 65 -13.70 4.40 1.77
CA ARG A 65 -12.26 4.48 2.04
C ARG A 65 -11.47 3.35 1.37
N VAL A 66 -12.07 2.17 1.24
CA VAL A 66 -11.48 1.04 0.53
C VAL A 66 -11.30 1.37 -0.95
N TRP A 67 -12.29 2.02 -1.56
CA TRP A 67 -12.23 2.44 -2.96
C TRP A 67 -11.21 3.55 -3.21
N TRP A 68 -11.07 4.52 -2.29
CA TRP A 68 -10.02 5.55 -2.41
C TRP A 68 -8.62 4.91 -2.44
N LEU A 69 -8.33 4.02 -1.49
CA LEU A 69 -7.04 3.33 -1.45
C LEU A 69 -6.85 2.34 -2.61
N ALA A 70 -7.90 1.64 -3.02
CA ALA A 70 -7.87 0.73 -4.17
C ALA A 70 -7.55 1.48 -5.47
N LEU A 71 -8.18 2.65 -5.70
CA LEU A 71 -7.93 3.48 -6.87
C LEU A 71 -6.55 4.14 -6.83
N THR A 72 -6.09 4.60 -5.66
CA THR A 72 -4.71 5.10 -5.51
C THR A 72 -3.69 4.01 -5.82
N LEU A 73 -3.86 2.81 -5.27
CA LEU A 73 -2.94 1.70 -5.53
C LEU A 73 -3.03 1.23 -6.99
N PHE A 74 -4.22 1.22 -7.59
CA PHE A 74 -4.40 0.94 -9.02
C PHE A 74 -3.60 1.92 -9.90
N GLY A 75 -3.67 3.23 -9.65
CA GLY A 75 -2.91 4.20 -10.44
C GLY A 75 -1.40 4.08 -10.25
N ILE A 76 -0.94 3.79 -9.02
CA ILE A 76 0.48 3.50 -8.74
C ILE A 76 0.94 2.22 -9.44
N VAL A 77 0.19 1.12 -9.34
CA VAL A 77 0.55 -0.15 -9.99
C VAL A 77 0.55 -0.01 -11.51
N THR A 78 -0.42 0.71 -12.08
CA THR A 78 -0.45 1.00 -13.52
C THR A 78 0.79 1.78 -13.95
N ALA A 79 1.23 2.78 -13.18
CA ALA A 79 2.45 3.51 -13.48
C ALA A 79 3.69 2.62 -13.36
N LEU A 80 3.76 1.78 -12.32
CA LEU A 80 4.89 0.87 -12.06
C LEU A 80 4.98 -0.32 -13.03
N SER A 81 4.01 -0.48 -13.93
CA SER A 81 3.99 -1.55 -14.96
C SER A 81 5.21 -1.56 -15.88
N PHE A 82 5.97 -0.46 -15.95
CA PHE A 82 7.24 -0.39 -16.67
C PHE A 82 8.24 -1.47 -16.22
N ASN A 83 8.10 -2.01 -14.99
CA ASN A 83 8.98 -3.04 -14.46
C ASN A 83 8.99 -4.32 -15.31
N ILE A 84 7.85 -4.69 -15.91
CA ILE A 84 7.72 -5.86 -16.79
C ILE A 84 8.49 -5.61 -18.10
N TYR A 85 8.51 -4.37 -18.56
CA TYR A 85 9.10 -3.93 -19.82
C TYR A 85 10.49 -3.31 -19.63
N PHE A 86 11.06 -3.40 -18.42
CA PHE A 86 12.34 -2.80 -18.10
C PHE A 86 13.46 -3.28 -19.04
N PRO A 87 13.59 -4.59 -19.33
CA PRO A 87 14.60 -5.06 -20.28
C PRO A 87 14.40 -4.46 -21.67
N THR A 88 13.17 -4.43 -22.17
CA THR A 88 12.81 -3.84 -23.47
C THR A 88 13.14 -2.35 -23.53
N LEU A 89 12.90 -1.61 -22.45
CA LEU A 89 13.26 -0.19 -22.35
C LEU A 89 14.78 0.03 -22.35
N THR A 90 15.54 -0.87 -21.73
CA THR A 90 17.01 -0.82 -21.79
C THR A 90 17.54 -1.25 -23.16
N GLU A 91 16.88 -2.16 -23.85
CA GLU A 91 17.25 -2.58 -25.21
C GLU A 91 17.09 -1.44 -26.22
N GLU A 92 16.02 -0.65 -26.11
CA GLU A 92 15.79 0.55 -26.93
C GLU A 92 16.94 1.58 -26.78
N MET A 93 17.65 1.57 -25.66
CA MET A 93 18.79 2.47 -25.40
C MET A 93 20.10 1.96 -26.03
N GLY A 94 20.07 0.77 -26.63
CA GLY A 94 21.19 0.12 -27.30
C GLY A 94 21.99 -0.83 -26.42
N PHE A 95 21.41 -1.36 -25.34
CA PHE A 95 21.98 -2.49 -24.60
C PHE A 95 21.43 -3.80 -25.14
N GLU A 96 22.27 -4.82 -25.40
CA GLU A 96 21.80 -6.06 -26.03
C GLU A 96 21.75 -7.24 -25.04
N GLY A 97 20.66 -8.02 -25.12
CA GLY A 97 20.50 -9.33 -24.49
C GLY A 97 20.81 -9.34 -23.00
N ILE A 98 21.82 -10.13 -22.60
CA ILE A 98 22.22 -10.27 -21.19
C ILE A 98 22.65 -8.92 -20.58
N THR A 99 23.22 -8.02 -21.39
CA THR A 99 23.66 -6.70 -20.91
C THR A 99 22.47 -5.83 -20.53
N ALA A 100 21.35 -5.90 -21.27
CA ALA A 100 20.12 -5.19 -20.94
C ALA A 100 19.54 -5.64 -19.59
N LEU A 101 19.46 -6.97 -19.39
CA LEU A 101 19.05 -7.57 -18.11
C LEU A 101 19.98 -7.16 -16.95
N LEU A 102 21.30 -7.12 -17.19
CA LEU A 102 22.27 -6.71 -16.18
C LEU A 102 22.10 -5.23 -15.80
N MET A 103 21.80 -4.36 -16.78
CA MET A 103 21.53 -2.94 -16.54
C MET A 103 20.21 -2.68 -15.80
N CYS A 104 19.32 -3.66 -15.72
CA CYS A 104 18.13 -3.55 -14.88
C CYS A 104 18.45 -3.65 -13.38
N ALA A 105 19.52 -4.37 -13.01
CA ALA A 105 19.82 -4.66 -11.60
C ALA A 105 20.21 -3.44 -10.74
N PRO A 106 21.07 -2.49 -11.21
CA PRO A 106 21.49 -1.35 -10.38
C PRO A 106 20.34 -0.43 -9.93
N PRO A 107 19.36 -0.09 -10.78
CA PRO A 107 18.16 0.63 -10.34
C PRO A 107 17.40 -0.07 -9.21
N TRP A 108 17.24 -1.39 -9.27
CA TRP A 108 16.56 -2.17 -8.22
C TRP A 108 17.36 -2.23 -6.92
N ILE A 109 18.68 -2.36 -7.00
CA ILE A 109 19.55 -2.33 -5.81
C ILE A 109 19.44 -0.96 -5.15
N PHE A 110 19.50 0.12 -5.93
CA PHE A 110 19.35 1.48 -5.42
C PHE A 110 17.98 1.70 -4.78
N ALA A 111 16.90 1.28 -5.43
CA ALA A 111 15.55 1.36 -4.87
C ALA A 111 15.43 0.58 -3.55
N THR A 112 16.08 -0.58 -3.44
CA THR A 112 16.11 -1.38 -2.21
C THR A 112 16.82 -0.63 -1.09
N ILE A 113 18.00 -0.05 -1.36
CA ILE A 113 18.76 0.74 -0.37
C ILE A 113 17.95 1.93 0.12
N VAL A 114 17.21 2.61 -0.76
CA VAL A 114 16.39 3.78 -0.41
C VAL A 114 15.08 3.37 0.29
N ALA A 115 14.51 2.22 -0.04
CA ALA A 115 13.24 1.76 0.55
C ALA A 115 13.32 1.55 2.07
N PHE A 116 14.45 1.08 2.60
CA PHE A 116 14.64 0.89 4.04
C PHE A 116 14.53 2.19 4.85
N PRO A 117 15.37 3.22 4.63
CA PRO A 117 15.24 4.49 5.35
C PRO A 117 13.90 5.17 5.05
N TRP A 118 13.31 4.97 3.86
CA TRP A 118 11.99 5.51 3.53
C TRP A 118 10.88 4.92 4.39
N ALA A 119 10.87 3.59 4.57
CA ALA A 119 9.92 2.91 5.44
C ALA A 119 10.08 3.33 6.90
N VAL A 120 11.32 3.39 7.39
CA VAL A 120 11.63 3.85 8.77
C VAL A 120 11.17 5.30 8.98
N SER A 121 11.42 6.17 8.00
CA SER A 121 10.95 7.57 8.04
C SER A 121 9.41 7.63 8.07
N SER A 122 8.75 6.88 7.20
CA SER A 122 7.28 6.82 7.13
C SER A 122 6.67 6.36 8.45
N ASP A 123 7.27 5.37 9.11
CA ASP A 123 6.80 4.88 10.40
C ASP A 123 7.15 5.83 11.55
N ARG A 124 8.28 6.54 11.50
CA ARG A 124 8.65 7.50 12.54
C ARG A 124 7.77 8.74 12.55
N PHE A 125 7.47 9.29 11.38
CA PHE A 125 6.68 10.51 11.26
C PHE A 125 5.17 10.28 11.31
N GLN A 126 4.70 9.03 11.13
CA GLN A 126 3.26 8.67 11.10
C GLN A 126 2.44 9.48 10.05
N GLU A 127 3.14 10.05 9.07
CA GLU A 127 2.61 10.89 7.99
C GLU A 127 2.83 10.17 6.65
N ARG A 128 2.06 9.10 6.44
CA ARG A 128 2.19 8.19 5.29
C ARG A 128 1.82 8.87 3.97
N THR A 129 0.85 9.80 3.97
CA THR A 129 0.43 10.48 2.72
C THR A 129 1.56 11.29 2.09
N PHE A 130 2.35 12.02 2.88
CA PHE A 130 3.45 12.80 2.32
C PHE A 130 4.56 11.92 1.77
N HIS A 131 4.88 10.80 2.42
CA HIS A 131 5.86 9.84 1.92
C HIS A 131 5.42 9.21 0.59
N ILE A 132 4.12 8.92 0.44
CA ILE A 132 3.52 8.43 -0.82
C ILE A 132 3.60 9.53 -1.90
N LEU A 133 3.21 10.76 -1.55
CA LEU A 133 3.19 11.88 -2.49
C LEU A 133 4.59 12.19 -3.01
N VAL A 134 5.59 12.29 -2.13
CA VAL A 134 6.98 12.60 -2.53
C VAL A 134 7.55 11.49 -3.42
N SER A 135 7.33 10.22 -3.08
CA SER A 135 7.78 9.10 -3.92
C SER A 135 7.13 9.14 -5.31
N ASN A 136 5.83 9.42 -5.39
CA ASN A 136 5.12 9.56 -6.66
C ASN A 136 5.61 10.76 -7.48
N LEU A 137 5.91 11.89 -6.84
CA LEU A 137 6.47 13.06 -7.52
C LEU A 137 7.86 12.78 -8.09
N VAL A 138 8.71 12.05 -7.36
CA VAL A 138 10.03 11.61 -7.85
C VAL A 138 9.86 10.69 -9.06
N ALA A 139 8.90 9.76 -9.03
CA ALA A 139 8.58 8.90 -10.17
C ALA A 139 8.11 9.71 -11.39
N ILE A 140 7.25 10.73 -11.19
CA ILE A 140 6.81 11.65 -12.25
C ILE A 140 8.00 12.36 -12.90
N VAL A 141 8.95 12.86 -12.09
CA VAL A 141 10.18 13.48 -12.63
C VAL A 141 10.97 12.48 -13.48
N GLY A 142 11.07 11.22 -13.04
CA GLY A 142 11.66 10.14 -13.84
C GLY A 142 10.98 9.99 -15.20
N TYR A 143 9.65 9.83 -15.23
CA TYR A 143 8.91 9.72 -16.48
C TYR A 143 9.05 10.96 -17.38
N ILE A 144 9.08 12.17 -16.82
CA ILE A 144 9.28 13.42 -17.59
C ILE A 144 10.65 13.42 -18.26
N ILE A 145 11.72 13.05 -17.54
CA ILE A 145 13.07 12.98 -18.10
C ILE A 145 13.14 11.94 -19.24
N ALA A 146 12.47 10.79 -19.06
CA ALA A 146 12.41 9.74 -20.07
C ALA A 146 11.73 10.22 -21.38
N ILE A 147 10.72 11.08 -21.28
CA ILE A 147 10.05 11.69 -22.44
C ILE A 147 10.91 12.79 -23.08
N ALA A 148 11.50 13.65 -22.25
CA ALA A 148 12.12 14.90 -22.69
C ALA A 148 13.48 14.73 -23.38
N THR A 149 14.16 13.60 -23.19
CA THR A 149 15.55 13.44 -23.63
C THR A 149 15.79 12.09 -24.32
N GLN A 150 16.62 12.11 -25.37
CA GLN A 150 17.09 10.90 -26.07
C GLN A 150 18.55 10.53 -25.71
N ASN A 151 19.18 11.29 -24.80
CA ASN A 151 20.49 10.97 -24.27
C ASN A 151 20.42 9.70 -23.40
N LYS A 152 21.26 8.71 -23.71
CA LYS A 152 21.32 7.42 -23.02
C LYS A 152 21.54 7.55 -21.51
N ALA A 153 22.45 8.43 -21.08
CA ALA A 153 22.76 8.60 -19.66
C ALA A 153 21.56 9.16 -18.87
N ALA A 154 20.87 10.15 -19.45
CA ALA A 154 19.70 10.76 -18.82
C ALA A 154 18.50 9.79 -18.76
N ARG A 155 18.24 9.03 -19.83
CA ARG A 155 17.22 7.96 -19.84
C ARG A 155 17.54 6.84 -18.86
N TYR A 156 18.82 6.55 -18.62
CA TYR A 156 19.20 5.52 -17.66
C TYR A 156 18.98 6.03 -16.24
N PHE A 157 19.36 7.27 -15.97
CA PHE A 157 19.08 7.94 -14.69
C PHE A 157 17.58 8.05 -14.40
N SER A 158 16.72 8.28 -15.40
CA SER A 158 15.27 8.31 -15.17
C SER A 158 14.73 6.96 -14.67
N LEU A 159 15.33 5.83 -15.06
CA LEU A 159 14.92 4.52 -14.56
C LEU A 159 15.15 4.38 -13.05
N PHE A 160 16.24 4.97 -12.51
CA PHE A 160 16.45 5.02 -11.05
C PHE A 160 15.31 5.79 -10.37
N LEU A 161 14.95 6.96 -10.89
CA LEU A 161 13.85 7.76 -10.31
C LEU A 161 12.49 7.06 -10.43
N MET A 162 12.22 6.37 -11.53
CA MET A 162 11.00 5.57 -11.71
C MET A 162 10.93 4.42 -10.69
N THR A 163 12.03 3.72 -10.44
CA THR A 163 12.07 2.64 -9.42
C THR A 163 11.83 3.15 -8.00
N LEU A 164 12.15 4.42 -7.69
CA LEU A 164 11.82 5.01 -6.39
C LEU A 164 10.31 5.16 -6.16
N GLY A 165 9.46 5.06 -7.19
CA GLY A 165 8.02 4.97 -7.03
C GLY A 165 7.55 3.76 -6.22
N TYR A 166 8.36 2.68 -6.15
CA TYR A 166 8.07 1.53 -5.29
C TYR A 166 8.08 1.86 -3.80
N CYS A 167 8.81 2.90 -3.38
CA CYS A 167 8.80 3.35 -2.00
C CYS A 167 7.39 3.83 -1.59
N GLY A 168 6.69 4.53 -2.48
CA GLY A 168 5.30 4.96 -2.29
C GLY A 168 4.32 3.79 -2.23
N LEU A 169 4.51 2.78 -3.08
CA LEU A 169 3.71 1.55 -3.07
C LEU A 169 3.80 0.80 -1.73
N ILE A 170 5.00 0.68 -1.17
CA ILE A 170 5.22 0.07 0.16
C ILE A 170 4.45 0.87 1.24
N CYS A 171 4.55 2.20 1.21
CA CYS A 171 3.83 3.06 2.14
C CYS A 171 2.30 2.92 2.02
N VAL A 172 1.75 2.76 0.81
CA VAL A 172 0.29 2.55 0.60
C VAL A 172 -0.17 1.21 1.21
N TYR A 173 0.61 0.13 1.09
CA TYR A 173 0.24 -1.14 1.72
C TYR A 173 0.18 -1.03 3.24
N ALA A 174 1.19 -0.41 3.83
CA ALA A 174 1.22 -0.19 5.26
C ALA A 174 0.11 0.79 5.70
N PHE A 175 -0.21 1.79 4.88
CA PHE A 175 -1.31 2.73 5.13
C PHE A 175 -2.69 2.07 5.07
N THR A 176 -2.90 1.17 4.11
CA THR A 176 -4.12 0.36 3.98
C THR A 176 -4.30 -0.48 5.23
N SER A 177 -3.22 -1.10 5.70
CA SER A 177 -3.23 -1.92 6.90
C SER A 177 -3.59 -1.13 8.15
N SER A 178 -3.16 0.12 8.27
CA SER A 178 -3.49 0.97 9.43
C SER A 178 -4.83 1.70 9.36
N SER A 179 -5.39 1.89 8.16
CA SER A 179 -6.64 2.64 7.98
C SER A 179 -7.88 1.82 8.35
N PHE A 180 -7.78 0.48 8.32
CA PHE A 180 -8.87 -0.43 8.67
C PHE A 180 -8.49 -1.21 9.93
N ILE A 181 -8.99 -0.78 11.08
CA ILE A 181 -8.58 -1.39 12.36
C ILE A 181 -9.62 -2.40 12.85
N ARG A 182 -10.91 -2.21 12.56
CA ARG A 182 -11.98 -3.08 13.06
C ARG A 182 -13.16 -3.24 12.10
N PRO A 183 -13.83 -4.42 12.09
CA PRO A 183 -13.40 -5.73 12.60
C PRO A 183 -12.20 -6.34 11.84
N THR A 184 -11.45 -7.28 12.42
CA THR A 184 -10.31 -7.98 11.77
C THR A 184 -10.71 -8.61 10.43
N SER A 185 -11.88 -9.24 10.39
CA SER A 185 -12.46 -9.80 9.16
C SER A 185 -12.60 -8.77 8.03
N ARG A 186 -13.09 -7.57 8.38
CA ARG A 186 -13.26 -6.45 7.44
C ARG A 186 -11.91 -5.89 6.99
N ARG A 187 -10.93 -5.80 7.91
CA ARG A 187 -9.56 -5.35 7.60
C ARG A 187 -8.89 -6.29 6.61
N SER A 188 -8.89 -7.59 6.88
CA SER A 188 -8.26 -8.59 6.01
C SER A 188 -8.90 -8.59 4.62
N VAL A 189 -10.24 -8.53 4.54
CA VAL A 189 -10.93 -8.46 3.25
C VAL A 189 -10.66 -7.14 2.52
N ALA A 190 -10.60 -6.00 3.24
CA ALA A 190 -10.25 -4.72 2.64
C ALA A 190 -8.84 -4.70 2.06
N ILE A 191 -7.84 -5.20 2.80
CA ILE A 191 -6.45 -5.30 2.33
C ILE A 191 -6.36 -6.22 1.10
N ALA A 192 -6.99 -7.39 1.17
CA ALA A 192 -7.01 -8.34 0.06
C ALA A 192 -7.70 -7.75 -1.18
N PHE A 193 -8.81 -7.04 -1.01
CA PHE A 193 -9.53 -6.39 -2.09
C PHE A 193 -8.72 -5.25 -2.71
N VAL A 194 -8.13 -4.37 -1.91
CA VAL A 194 -7.28 -3.26 -2.40
C VAL A 194 -6.12 -3.80 -3.23
N ASN A 195 -5.47 -4.88 -2.78
CA ASN A 195 -4.40 -5.54 -3.52
C ASN A 195 -4.91 -6.23 -4.80
N ALA A 196 -6.02 -6.98 -4.71
CA ALA A 196 -6.58 -7.66 -5.89
C ALA A 196 -7.01 -6.66 -6.97
N PHE A 197 -7.66 -5.56 -6.57
CA PHE A 197 -8.10 -4.51 -7.48
C PHE A 197 -6.93 -3.77 -8.11
N SER A 198 -5.86 -3.49 -7.37
CA SER A 198 -4.70 -2.79 -7.91
C SER A 198 -3.98 -3.56 -9.02
N ASN A 199 -4.01 -4.90 -8.98
CA ASN A 199 -3.41 -5.74 -10.00
C ASN A 199 -4.07 -5.60 -11.39
N ILE A 200 -5.30 -5.07 -11.47
CA ILE A 200 -5.90 -4.68 -12.76
C ILE A 200 -5.01 -3.64 -13.46
N GLY A 201 -4.26 -2.84 -12.71
CA GLY A 201 -3.29 -1.89 -13.24
C GLY A 201 -2.13 -2.55 -14.01
N ASN A 202 -1.71 -3.76 -13.62
CA ASN A 202 -0.72 -4.51 -14.39
C ASN A 202 -1.29 -5.00 -15.73
N ILE A 203 -2.57 -5.37 -15.76
CA ILE A 203 -3.27 -5.73 -17.00
C ILE A 203 -3.32 -4.51 -17.93
N ALA A 204 -3.73 -3.34 -17.41
CA ALA A 204 -3.69 -2.09 -18.18
C ALA A 204 -2.26 -1.76 -18.66
N GLY A 205 -1.26 -1.97 -17.81
CA GLY A 205 0.15 -1.84 -18.14
C GLY A 205 0.56 -2.62 -19.38
N SER A 206 0.05 -3.84 -19.55
CA SER A 206 0.39 -4.65 -20.71
C SER A 206 -0.03 -4.06 -22.06
N TYR A 207 -1.12 -3.27 -22.05
CA TYR A 207 -1.58 -2.52 -23.23
C TYR A 207 -0.90 -1.16 -23.38
N ILE A 208 -0.37 -0.60 -22.29
CA ILE A 208 0.32 0.70 -22.28
C ILE A 208 1.72 0.57 -22.91
N TRP A 209 2.37 -0.57 -22.75
CA TRP A 209 3.73 -0.86 -23.25
C TRP A 209 3.73 -1.69 -24.53
N ASP A 210 2.69 -1.54 -25.35
CA ASP A 210 2.58 -2.18 -26.66
C ASP A 210 3.69 -1.69 -27.60
N ALA A 211 4.66 -2.56 -27.89
CA ALA A 211 5.84 -2.24 -28.71
C ALA A 211 5.47 -1.88 -30.15
N ASP A 212 4.42 -2.48 -30.71
CA ASP A 212 4.00 -2.24 -32.09
C ASP A 212 3.35 -0.86 -32.24
N LYS A 213 2.60 -0.41 -31.23
CA LYS A 213 1.92 0.89 -31.24
C LYS A 213 2.80 2.05 -30.78
N PHE A 214 3.57 1.85 -29.72
CA PHE A 214 4.26 2.93 -29.02
C PHE A 214 5.78 2.90 -29.21
N GLY A 215 6.35 1.78 -29.66
CA GLY A 215 7.77 1.62 -29.95
C GLY A 215 8.32 2.65 -30.94
N PRO A 216 7.66 2.95 -32.08
CA PRO A 216 8.13 3.96 -33.05
C PRO A 216 8.24 5.38 -32.46
N SER A 217 7.57 5.65 -31.35
CA SER A 217 7.57 6.96 -30.67
C SER A 217 8.53 7.02 -29.47
N GLY A 218 9.33 5.97 -29.23
CA GLY A 218 10.19 5.85 -28.05
C GLY A 218 9.39 5.78 -26.75
N TYR A 219 8.21 5.15 -26.77
CA TYR A 219 7.28 4.98 -25.64
C TYR A 219 6.83 6.29 -24.95
N ARG A 220 6.91 7.44 -25.63
CA ARG A 220 6.50 8.75 -25.07
C ARG A 220 5.05 8.74 -24.56
N GLN A 221 4.15 8.09 -25.30
CA GLN A 221 2.74 7.95 -24.93
C GLN A 221 2.58 7.06 -23.69
N SER A 222 3.34 5.97 -23.59
CA SER A 222 3.35 5.07 -22.43
C SER A 222 3.79 5.82 -21.16
N TYR A 223 4.87 6.60 -21.24
CA TYR A 223 5.33 7.45 -20.14
C TYR A 223 4.30 8.52 -19.77
N ALA A 224 3.62 9.14 -20.74
CA ALA A 224 2.58 10.14 -20.48
C ALA A 224 1.37 9.54 -19.74
N ILE A 225 0.95 8.33 -20.11
CA ILE A 225 -0.11 7.59 -19.40
C ILE A 225 0.34 7.28 -17.97
N CYS A 226 1.58 6.85 -17.76
CA CYS A 226 2.13 6.59 -16.42
C CYS A 226 2.15 7.87 -15.55
N ILE A 227 2.51 9.02 -16.13
CA ILE A 227 2.44 10.33 -15.45
C ILE A 227 1.00 10.66 -15.07
N ALA A 228 0.04 10.48 -15.98
CA ALA A 228 -1.37 10.75 -15.71
C ALA A 228 -1.92 9.86 -14.59
N CYS A 229 -1.62 8.55 -14.60
CA CYS A 229 -2.01 7.61 -13.55
C CYS A 229 -1.36 7.93 -12.19
N THR A 230 -0.08 8.32 -12.20
CA THR A 230 0.63 8.71 -10.97
C THR A 230 0.07 10.04 -10.43
N GLY A 231 -0.20 11.01 -11.29
CA GLY A 231 -0.84 12.29 -10.92
C GLY A 231 -2.25 12.10 -10.37
N PHE A 232 -3.05 11.22 -10.98
CA PHE A 232 -4.36 10.82 -10.46
C PHE A 232 -4.24 10.19 -9.07
N SER A 233 -3.24 9.33 -8.86
CA SER A 233 -2.96 8.73 -7.55
C SER A 233 -2.57 9.78 -6.50
N CYS A 234 -1.77 10.79 -6.88
CA CYS A 234 -1.44 11.93 -6.02
C CYS A 234 -2.68 12.75 -5.63
N PHE A 235 -3.59 12.99 -6.58
CA PHE A 235 -4.85 13.67 -6.30
C PHE A 235 -5.71 12.86 -5.31
N LEU A 236 -5.82 11.55 -5.53
CA LEU A 236 -6.59 10.67 -4.67
C LEU A 236 -6.03 10.59 -3.25
N ILE A 237 -4.71 10.46 -3.07
CA ILE A 237 -4.12 10.36 -1.73
C ILE A 237 -4.28 11.68 -0.95
N LEU A 238 -4.21 12.84 -1.61
CA LEU A 238 -4.50 14.14 -1.00
C LEU A 238 -5.96 14.28 -0.59
N GLY A 239 -6.90 13.83 -1.44
CA GLY A 239 -8.32 13.78 -1.10
C GLY A 239 -8.60 12.84 0.08
N PHE A 240 -7.93 11.69 0.11
CA PHE A 240 -8.02 10.74 1.22
C PHE A 240 -7.48 11.33 2.52
N ARG A 241 -6.36 12.06 2.48
CA ARG A 241 -5.84 12.81 3.64
C ARG A 241 -6.87 13.82 4.16
N TYR A 242 -7.52 14.58 3.29
CA TYR A 242 -8.56 15.54 3.70
C TYR A 242 -9.72 14.85 4.43
N ILE A 243 -10.15 13.69 3.93
CA ILE A 243 -11.17 12.84 4.57
C ILE A 243 -10.70 12.41 5.97
N LEU A 244 -9.47 11.93 6.11
CA LEU A 244 -8.93 11.45 7.40
C LEU A 244 -8.76 12.58 8.42
N VAL A 245 -8.30 13.76 8.00
CA VAL A 245 -8.24 14.95 8.87
C VAL A 245 -9.63 15.31 9.39
N ASN A 246 -10.64 15.29 8.52
CA ASN A 246 -12.02 15.55 8.92
C ASN A 246 -12.59 14.48 9.85
N LEU A 247 -12.22 13.21 9.65
CA LEU A 247 -12.59 12.11 10.55
C LEU A 247 -11.93 12.29 11.93
N ASN A 248 -10.65 12.63 11.98
CA ASN A 248 -9.94 12.91 13.24
C ASN A 248 -10.60 14.05 14.02
N LYS A 249 -11.01 15.14 13.33
CA LYS A 249 -11.77 16.24 13.95
C LYS A 249 -13.15 15.81 14.45
N LYS A 250 -13.82 14.90 13.77
CA LYS A 250 -15.12 14.35 14.22
C LYS A 250 -14.96 13.45 15.44
N ILE A 251 -13.90 12.65 15.49
CA ILE A 251 -13.58 11.80 16.65
C ILE A 251 -13.29 12.67 17.87
N GLU A 252 -12.50 13.72 17.71
CA GLU A 252 -12.20 14.69 18.78
C GLU A 252 -13.49 15.32 19.35
N LYS A 253 -14.39 15.79 18.48
CA LYS A 253 -15.70 16.31 18.91
C LYS A 253 -16.56 15.29 19.64
N LEU A 254 -16.53 14.03 19.24
CA LEU A 254 -17.27 12.96 19.92
C LEU A 254 -16.68 12.67 21.31
N GLU A 255 -15.36 12.72 21.45
CA GLU A 255 -14.66 12.56 22.73
C GLU A 255 -14.94 13.72 23.68
N GLU A 256 -15.17 14.93 23.15
CA GLU A 256 -15.63 16.10 23.91
C GLU A 256 -17.12 16.01 24.31
N GLU A 257 -17.99 15.56 23.40
CA GLU A 257 -19.43 15.44 23.63
C GLU A 257 -19.77 14.33 24.65
N TYR A 258 -19.00 13.24 24.67
CA TYR A 258 -19.20 12.09 25.57
C TYR A 258 -17.97 11.80 26.43
N PRO A 259 -17.67 12.63 27.45
CA PRO A 259 -16.49 12.45 28.28
C PRO A 259 -16.56 11.13 29.05
N GLY A 260 -15.52 10.30 28.92
CA GLY A 260 -15.42 9.03 29.64
C GLY A 260 -16.08 7.83 28.96
N MET A 261 -16.72 8.02 27.80
CA MET A 261 -17.32 6.93 27.03
C MET A 261 -16.48 6.66 25.78
N ASP A 262 -16.25 5.40 25.47
CA ASP A 262 -15.59 5.07 24.20
C ASP A 262 -16.57 5.29 23.03
N PRO A 263 -16.10 5.83 21.88
CA PRO A 263 -16.94 6.10 20.72
C PRO A 263 -17.76 4.91 20.19
N TRP A 264 -17.32 3.67 20.42
CA TRP A 264 -18.07 2.47 20.03
C TRP A 264 -19.25 2.11 20.93
N ASP A 265 -19.27 2.60 22.17
CA ASP A 265 -20.39 2.34 23.09
C ASP A 265 -21.54 3.33 22.87
N ILE A 266 -21.27 4.45 22.21
CA ILE A 266 -22.24 5.54 21.98
C ILE A 266 -23.50 5.05 21.25
N PRO A 267 -23.43 4.22 20.18
CA PRO A 267 -24.64 3.77 19.49
C PRO A 267 -25.56 2.92 20.35
N GLU A 268 -24.99 2.10 21.22
CA GLU A 268 -25.73 1.19 22.10
C GLU A 268 -26.29 1.94 23.31
N LYS A 269 -25.49 2.81 23.94
CA LYS A 269 -25.87 3.54 25.16
C LYS A 269 -26.72 4.79 24.89
N CYS A 270 -26.50 5.46 23.76
CA CYS A 270 -27.19 6.72 23.41
C CYS A 270 -28.21 6.55 22.27
N GLY A 271 -28.34 5.35 21.68
CA GLY A 271 -29.28 5.08 20.58
C GLY A 271 -28.96 5.83 19.28
N ARG A 272 -27.74 6.36 19.13
CA ARG A 272 -27.33 7.21 18.00
C ARG A 272 -26.66 6.36 16.91
N LYS A 273 -27.15 6.42 15.68
CA LYS A 273 -26.44 5.82 14.54
C LYS A 273 -25.19 6.66 14.22
N LEU A 274 -24.01 6.14 14.54
CA LEU A 274 -22.73 6.70 14.11
C LEU A 274 -22.25 5.99 12.83
N ASP A 275 -21.51 6.73 12.00
CA ASP A 275 -20.75 6.14 10.92
C ASP A 275 -19.74 5.13 11.48
N ASN A 276 -19.61 3.98 10.82
CA ASN A 276 -18.63 2.94 11.20
C ASN A 276 -17.18 3.47 11.25
N ALA A 277 -16.88 4.58 10.58
CA ALA A 277 -15.57 5.22 10.59
C ALA A 277 -15.27 5.99 11.90
N LEU A 278 -16.28 6.29 12.71
CA LEU A 278 -16.17 7.01 13.98
C LEU A 278 -16.16 6.07 15.20
N LEU A 279 -16.44 4.78 14.99
CA LEU A 279 -16.42 3.75 16.02
C LEU A 279 -14.97 3.29 16.29
N VAL A 280 -14.20 4.14 16.97
CA VAL A 280 -12.77 3.94 17.25
C VAL A 280 -12.41 4.10 18.73
N LYS A 281 -11.21 3.58 19.08
CA LYS A 281 -10.39 3.95 20.24
C LYS A 281 -10.70 5.30 20.84
N ARG A 282 -11.08 5.44 22.10
CA ARG A 282 -10.74 6.71 22.73
C ARG A 282 -9.23 6.91 22.66
N GLY A 283 -8.80 8.06 22.14
CA GLY A 283 -7.39 8.37 21.87
C GLY A 283 -6.85 7.78 20.56
N PHE A 284 -7.66 7.08 19.76
CA PHE A 284 -7.24 6.68 18.42
C PHE A 284 -7.32 7.88 17.47
N ARG A 285 -6.31 7.98 16.61
CA ARG A 285 -6.26 8.94 15.50
C ARG A 285 -5.82 8.21 14.24
N TYR A 286 -6.48 8.48 13.13
CA TYR A 286 -6.02 7.99 11.84
C TYR A 286 -4.68 8.64 11.50
N MET A 287 -3.72 7.82 11.07
CA MET A 287 -2.48 8.31 10.47
C MET A 287 -2.78 9.11 9.20
N LEU A 288 -1.99 10.15 8.94
CA LEU A 288 -2.24 11.12 7.88
C LEU A 288 -1.39 10.93 6.64
#